data_AF-A0A4S2DKP5-F1
#
_entry.id   AF-A0A4S2DKP5-F1
#
_cell.length_a   1.000
_cell.length_b   1.000
_cell.length_c   1.000
_cell.angle_alpha   90.00
_cell.angle_beta   90.00
_cell.angle_gamma   90.00
#
_symmetry.space_group_name_H-M   'P 1'
#
loop_
_entity.id
_entity.type
_entity.pdbx_description
1 polymer ?
#
loop_
_entity_poly.entity_id
_entity_poly.type
_entity_poly.pdbx_seq_one_letter_code
_entity_poly.pdbx_strand_id
1 'polypeptide(L)'
;MEIGNEKNLSKILNIILNFSIIFGGLLTAILIYDTFINREIQNILINKVIVVILLVVGISNLFYIVFKLKGIIKTLIKGDPFVRANANAFKKISLSSLLIAICYLFNLLLNSDLRKFKLIYVDNMGIHTDMEVFIFLFASAFIYILAKVFDKAVSFKEDNDLTI
;
A
#
# COMPACT_ATOMS: atom_id res chain seq x y z
N MET A 1 -9.75 29.36 -12.69
CA MET A 1 -8.75 30.00 -11.82
C MET A 1 -8.01 28.96 -10.95
N GLU A 2 -7.71 27.74 -11.43
CA GLU A 2 -7.33 26.62 -10.53
C GLU A 2 -6.10 25.78 -10.94
N ILE A 3 -5.59 25.92 -12.17
CA ILE A 3 -4.49 25.08 -12.70
C ILE A 3 -3.18 25.23 -11.89
N GLY A 4 -2.95 26.41 -11.29
CA GLY A 4 -1.79 26.66 -10.43
C GLY A 4 -1.83 25.87 -9.12
N ASN A 5 -3.02 25.67 -8.55
CA ASN A 5 -3.20 24.99 -7.27
C ASN A 5 -3.03 23.46 -7.43
N GLU A 6 -3.57 22.89 -8.50
CA GLU A 6 -3.47 21.45 -8.80
C GLU A 6 -2.03 21.00 -9.06
N LYS A 7 -1.25 21.81 -9.80
CA LYS A 7 0.18 21.54 -10.02
C LYS A 7 0.98 21.64 -8.73
N ASN A 8 0.65 22.57 -7.85
CA ASN A 8 1.29 22.71 -6.55
C ASN A 8 0.95 21.52 -5.63
N LEU A 9 -0.32 21.10 -5.57
CA LEU A 9 -0.75 19.93 -4.82
C LEU A 9 -0.05 18.66 -5.31
N SER A 10 0.01 18.45 -6.61
CA SER A 10 0.67 17.28 -7.21
C SER A 10 2.17 17.23 -6.90
N LYS A 11 2.84 18.39 -6.84
CA LYS A 11 4.24 18.49 -6.41
C LYS A 11 4.40 18.13 -4.93
N ILE A 12 3.51 18.62 -4.05
CA ILE A 12 3.52 18.28 -2.62
C ILE A 12 3.36 16.76 -2.43
N LEU A 13 2.39 16.15 -3.13
CA LEU A 13 2.19 14.70 -3.09
C LEU A 13 3.44 13.94 -3.57
N ASN A 14 4.12 14.41 -4.62
CA ASN A 14 5.38 13.79 -5.07
C ASN A 14 6.50 13.87 -4.01
N ILE A 15 6.59 14.98 -3.28
CA ILE A 15 7.54 15.15 -2.17
C ILE A 15 7.23 14.16 -1.05
N ILE A 16 5.95 14.04 -0.67
CA ILE A 16 5.49 13.08 0.35
C ILE A 16 5.85 11.65 -0.05
N LEU A 17 5.63 11.26 -1.31
CA LEU A 17 5.99 9.92 -1.77
C LEU A 17 7.51 9.68 -1.77
N ASN A 18 8.33 10.68 -2.14
CA ASN A 18 9.79 10.54 -2.08
C ASN A 18 10.27 10.38 -0.63
N PHE A 19 9.73 11.17 0.28
CA PHE A 19 10.02 11.03 1.71
C PHE A 19 9.60 9.65 2.22
N SER A 20 8.41 9.17 1.83
CA SER A 20 7.91 7.84 2.21
C SER A 20 8.82 6.71 1.73
N ILE A 21 9.42 6.80 0.53
CA ILE A 21 10.38 5.80 0.04
C ILE A 21 11.64 5.78 0.92
N ILE A 22 12.23 6.95 1.20
CA ILE A 22 13.47 7.05 1.97
C ILE A 22 13.24 6.60 3.42
N PHE A 23 12.22 7.18 4.05
CA PHE A 23 11.86 6.88 5.44
C PHE A 23 11.40 5.43 5.61
N GLY A 24 10.56 4.94 4.69
CA GLY A 24 10.11 3.54 4.69
C GLY A 24 11.26 2.55 4.47
N GLY A 25 12.24 2.90 3.63
CA GLY A 25 13.46 2.10 3.43
C GLY A 25 14.29 1.99 4.69
N LEU A 26 14.50 3.11 5.37
CA LEU A 26 15.23 3.17 6.63
C LEU A 26 14.53 2.37 7.74
N LEU A 27 13.21 2.55 7.91
CA LEU A 27 12.43 1.77 8.88
C LEU A 27 12.47 0.27 8.59
N THR A 28 12.35 -0.11 7.31
CA THR A 28 12.45 -1.51 6.89
C THR A 28 13.80 -2.12 7.26
N ALA A 29 14.90 -1.39 7.04
CA ALA A 29 16.24 -1.87 7.41
C ALA A 29 16.39 -2.08 8.93
N ILE A 30 15.86 -1.16 9.74
CA ILE A 30 15.85 -1.27 11.20
C ILE A 30 15.02 -2.48 11.63
N LEU A 31 13.82 -2.67 11.07
CA LEU A 31 12.95 -3.80 11.40
C LEU A 31 13.57 -5.14 11.05
N ILE A 32 14.24 -5.24 9.90
CA ILE A 32 14.99 -6.44 9.50
C ILE A 32 16.14 -6.68 10.50
N TYR A 33 16.93 -5.66 10.81
CA TYR A 33 18.02 -5.79 11.79
C TYR A 33 17.52 -6.31 13.14
N ASP A 34 16.48 -5.68 13.70
CA ASP A 34 15.92 -6.07 15.00
C ASP A 34 15.32 -7.49 14.98
N THR A 35 14.59 -7.83 13.92
CA THR A 35 13.95 -9.15 13.77
C THR A 35 14.96 -10.28 13.63
N PHE A 36 16.10 -10.05 12.96
CA PHE A 36 17.09 -11.10 12.69
C PHE A 36 18.21 -11.18 13.75
N ILE A 37 18.55 -10.08 14.43
CA ILE A 37 19.70 -10.03 15.36
C ILE A 37 19.25 -9.98 16.83
N ASN A 38 18.23 -9.18 17.18
CA ASN A 38 17.87 -8.95 18.58
C ASN A 38 16.79 -9.91 19.10
N ARG A 39 15.87 -10.34 18.22
CA ARG A 39 14.85 -11.33 18.60
C ARG A 39 15.41 -12.73 18.43
N GLU A 40 15.70 -13.40 19.55
CA GLU A 40 15.80 -14.86 19.59
C GLU A 40 14.43 -15.45 19.18
N ILE A 41 14.19 -15.54 17.87
CA ILE A 41 12.99 -16.20 17.33
C ILE A 41 13.03 -17.65 17.82
N GLN A 42 12.13 -17.99 18.75
CA GLN A 42 12.10 -19.30 19.39
C GLN A 42 12.03 -20.45 18.37
N ASN A 43 12.63 -21.57 18.78
CA ASN A 43 13.15 -22.72 18.03
C ASN A 43 12.17 -23.57 17.19
N ILE A 44 11.25 -22.97 16.42
CA ILE A 44 10.47 -23.69 15.40
C ILE A 44 10.80 -23.09 14.02
N LEU A 45 11.75 -23.72 13.32
CA LEU A 45 12.29 -23.31 12.02
C LEU A 45 11.18 -22.98 10.98
N ILE A 46 10.08 -23.73 11.01
CA ILE A 46 8.94 -23.57 10.08
C ILE A 46 8.21 -22.24 10.32
N ASN A 47 7.94 -21.87 11.57
CA ASN A 47 7.26 -20.61 11.89
C ASN A 47 8.15 -19.41 11.54
N LYS A 48 9.47 -19.54 11.71
CA LYS A 48 10.44 -18.50 11.34
C LYS A 48 10.43 -18.20 9.84
N VAL A 49 10.46 -19.24 9.00
CA VAL A 49 10.45 -19.08 7.53
C VAL A 49 9.16 -18.42 7.06
N ILE A 50 8.00 -18.83 7.60
CA ILE A 50 6.71 -18.26 7.21
C ILE A 50 6.63 -16.78 7.58
N VAL A 51 7.02 -16.39 8.80
CA VAL A 51 7.01 -14.99 9.23
C VAL A 51 7.91 -14.13 8.35
N VAL A 52 9.10 -14.61 7.97
CA VAL A 52 10.00 -13.89 7.07
C VAL A 52 9.39 -13.71 5.69
N ILE A 53 8.74 -14.75 5.13
CA ILE A 53 8.06 -14.65 3.84
C ILE A 53 6.94 -13.62 3.90
N LEU A 54 6.11 -13.65 4.93
CA LEU A 54 5.01 -12.69 5.12
C LEU A 54 5.54 -11.25 5.21
N LEU A 55 6.64 -11.03 5.95
CA LEU A 55 7.28 -9.72 6.07
C LEU A 55 7.80 -9.23 4.71
N VAL A 56 8.54 -10.07 3.98
CA VAL A 56 9.11 -9.69 2.67
C VAL A 56 8.01 -9.40 1.66
N VAL A 57 6.96 -10.23 1.60
CA VAL A 57 5.82 -10.04 0.70
C VAL A 57 5.05 -8.77 1.05
N GLY A 58 4.77 -8.53 2.33
CA GLY A 58 4.07 -7.33 2.79
C GLY A 58 4.82 -6.05 2.45
N ILE A 59 6.11 -5.98 2.80
CA ILE A 59 6.96 -4.82 2.55
C ILE A 59 7.13 -4.58 1.05
N SER A 60 7.37 -5.63 0.26
CA SER A 60 7.52 -5.52 -1.20
C SER A 60 6.25 -4.93 -1.85
N ASN A 61 5.07 -5.38 -1.42
CA ASN A 61 3.80 -4.83 -1.92
C ASN A 61 3.60 -3.36 -1.50
N LEU A 62 3.99 -2.99 -0.28
CA LEU A 62 3.90 -1.61 0.19
C LEU A 62 4.74 -0.66 -0.67
N PHE A 63 6.00 -1.01 -0.93
CA PHE A 63 6.84 -0.22 -1.84
C PHE A 63 6.28 -0.19 -3.27
N TYR A 64 5.75 -1.31 -3.76
CA TYR A 64 5.13 -1.38 -5.07
C TYR A 64 3.96 -0.40 -5.22
N ILE A 65 3.11 -0.27 -4.19
CA ILE A 65 2.02 0.71 -4.15
C ILE A 65 2.56 2.13 -4.31
N VAL A 66 3.60 2.49 -3.55
CA VAL A 66 4.23 3.82 -3.62
C VAL A 66 4.78 4.12 -5.02
N PHE A 67 5.43 3.13 -5.66
CA PHE A 67 5.91 3.29 -7.03
C PHE A 67 4.78 3.48 -8.05
N LYS A 68 3.64 2.79 -7.89
CA LYS A 68 2.47 3.00 -8.75
C LYS A 68 1.86 4.38 -8.56
N LEU A 69 1.77 4.86 -7.32
CA LEU A 69 1.31 6.22 -7.03
C LEU A 69 2.22 7.29 -7.66
N LYS A 70 3.56 7.10 -7.65
CA LYS A 70 4.47 8.01 -8.37
C LYS A 70 4.20 8.07 -9.88
N GLY A 71 3.84 6.94 -10.49
CA GLY A 71 3.42 6.90 -11.89
C GLY A 71 2.19 7.77 -12.15
N ILE A 72 1.16 7.63 -11.30
CA ILE A 72 -0.09 8.39 -11.39
C ILE A 72 0.15 9.90 -11.19
N ILE A 73 0.98 10.28 -10.21
CA ILE A 73 1.34 11.69 -9.98
C ILE A 73 2.08 12.27 -11.20
N LYS A 74 2.96 11.51 -11.83
CA LYS A 74 3.69 11.98 -13.02
C LYS A 74 2.74 12.37 -14.16
N THR A 75 1.69 11.58 -14.39
CA THR A 75 0.66 11.88 -15.40
C THR A 75 -0.25 13.04 -14.98
N LEU A 76 -0.55 13.16 -13.69
CA LEU A 76 -1.31 14.29 -13.15
C LEU A 76 -0.55 15.62 -13.32
N ILE A 77 0.75 15.66 -13.02
CA ILE A 77 1.61 16.85 -13.22
C ILE A 77 1.70 17.24 -14.69
N LYS A 78 1.69 16.25 -15.60
CA LYS A 78 1.67 16.47 -17.06
C LYS A 78 0.34 17.02 -17.58
N GLY A 79 -0.72 17.01 -16.76
CA GLY A 79 -2.05 17.49 -17.15
C GLY A 79 -2.90 16.45 -17.90
N ASP A 80 -2.46 15.18 -17.93
CA ASP A 80 -3.22 14.09 -18.55
C ASP A 80 -3.43 12.93 -17.57
N PRO A 81 -4.29 13.11 -16.55
CA PRO A 81 -4.51 12.06 -15.54
C PRO A 81 -5.32 10.89 -16.11
N PHE A 82 -6.22 11.10 -17.06
CA PHE A 82 -7.13 10.09 -17.60
C PHE A 82 -6.48 9.26 -18.71
N VAL A 83 -5.46 8.49 -18.33
CA VAL A 83 -4.80 7.52 -19.21
C VAL A 83 -5.03 6.08 -18.72
N ARG A 84 -5.09 5.11 -19.64
CA ARG A 84 -5.34 3.70 -19.30
C ARG A 84 -4.28 3.11 -18.36
N ALA A 85 -3.05 3.65 -18.43
CA ALA A 85 -1.97 3.30 -17.52
C ALA A 85 -2.34 3.54 -16.03
N ASN A 86 -3.10 4.61 -15.73
CA ASN A 86 -3.51 4.93 -14.36
C ASN A 86 -4.64 4.04 -13.87
N ALA A 87 -5.63 3.73 -14.72
CA ALA A 87 -6.65 2.72 -14.39
C ALA A 87 -5.99 1.37 -14.04
N ASN A 88 -5.01 0.94 -14.83
CA ASN A 88 -4.25 -0.28 -14.57
C ASN A 88 -3.36 -0.16 -13.33
N ALA A 89 -2.82 1.01 -13.02
CA ALA A 89 -2.08 1.25 -11.79
C ALA A 89 -2.97 1.09 -10.56
N PHE A 90 -4.20 1.63 -10.57
CA PHE A 90 -5.16 1.41 -9.48
C PHE A 90 -5.54 -0.06 -9.30
N LYS A 91 -5.78 -0.82 -10.40
CA LYS A 91 -6.03 -2.28 -10.31
C LYS A 91 -4.88 -3.01 -9.61
N LYS A 92 -3.64 -2.65 -9.94
CA LYS A 92 -2.43 -3.21 -9.34
C LYS A 92 -2.26 -2.81 -7.87
N ILE A 93 -2.53 -1.56 -7.52
CA ILE A 93 -2.51 -1.09 -6.13
C ILE A 93 -3.54 -1.86 -5.29
N SER A 94 -4.77 -2.01 -5.80
CA SER A 94 -5.81 -2.79 -5.13
C SER A 94 -5.36 -4.23 -4.85
N LEU A 95 -4.79 -4.91 -5.86
CA LEU A 95 -4.28 -6.26 -5.69
C LEU A 95 -3.15 -6.32 -4.64
N SER A 96 -2.21 -5.38 -4.67
CA SER A 96 -1.15 -5.29 -3.66
C SER A 96 -1.69 -5.05 -2.25
N SER A 97 -2.68 -4.18 -2.09
CA SER A 97 -3.37 -3.98 -0.80
C SER A 97 -4.07 -5.26 -0.34
N LEU A 98 -4.69 -6.01 -1.25
CA LEU A 98 -5.32 -7.30 -0.91
C LEU A 98 -4.28 -8.32 -0.43
N LEU A 99 -3.13 -8.40 -1.11
CA LEU A 99 -2.03 -9.29 -0.71
C LEU A 99 -1.50 -8.94 0.68
N ILE A 100 -1.39 -7.65 1.02
CA ILE A 100 -1.01 -7.20 2.36
C ILE A 100 -2.06 -7.63 3.40
N ALA A 101 -3.35 -7.44 3.11
CA ALA A 101 -4.43 -7.88 4.00
C ALA A 101 -4.37 -9.40 4.25
N ILE A 102 -4.11 -10.19 3.21
CA ILE A 102 -3.93 -11.64 3.29
C ILE A 102 -2.71 -11.98 4.15
N CYS A 103 -1.59 -11.27 4.00
CA CYS A 103 -0.40 -11.50 4.82
C CYS A 103 -0.68 -11.27 6.32
N TYR A 104 -1.38 -10.18 6.66
CA TYR A 104 -1.80 -9.91 8.04
C TYR A 104 -2.80 -10.95 8.55
N LEU A 105 -3.73 -11.40 7.71
CA LEU A 105 -4.68 -12.44 8.07
C LEU A 105 -3.98 -13.76 8.38
N PHE A 106 -3.03 -14.19 7.54
CA PHE A 106 -2.22 -15.38 7.80
C PHE A 106 -1.38 -15.23 9.07
N ASN A 107 -0.74 -14.07 9.28
CA ASN A 107 0.02 -13.82 10.50
C ASN A 107 -0.87 -13.93 11.75
N LEU A 108 -2.09 -13.37 11.70
CA LEU A 108 -3.07 -13.47 12.78
C LEU A 108 -3.48 -14.92 13.05
N LEU A 109 -3.76 -15.70 12.00
CA LEU A 109 -4.17 -17.10 12.13
C LEU A 109 -3.06 -18.04 12.65
N LEU A 110 -1.80 -17.74 12.34
CA LEU A 110 -0.66 -18.60 12.68
C LEU A 110 -0.02 -18.25 14.04
N ASN A 111 0.10 -16.97 14.37
CA ASN A 111 0.80 -16.52 15.58
C ASN A 111 -0.13 -16.15 16.73
N SER A 112 -1.39 -15.81 16.46
CA SER A 112 -2.29 -15.34 17.50
C SER A 112 -3.29 -16.42 17.87
N ASP A 113 -3.36 -16.73 19.17
CA ASP A 113 -4.57 -17.29 19.76
C ASP A 113 -5.67 -16.25 19.49
N LEU A 114 -6.64 -16.54 18.62
CA LEU A 114 -7.66 -15.57 18.14
C LEU A 114 -8.39 -14.83 19.27
N ARG A 115 -8.33 -15.38 20.47
CA ARG A 115 -8.83 -14.83 21.74
C ARG A 115 -8.05 -13.61 22.25
N LYS A 116 -6.85 -13.33 21.73
CA LYS A 116 -5.98 -12.20 22.10
C LYS A 116 -6.11 -10.99 21.16
N PHE A 117 -6.92 -11.09 20.10
CA PHE A 117 -7.20 -9.97 19.21
C PHE A 117 -7.76 -8.79 20.01
N LYS A 118 -7.08 -7.65 19.99
CA LYS A 118 -7.53 -6.43 20.67
C LYS A 118 -7.65 -5.31 19.66
N LEU A 119 -8.87 -4.75 19.56
CA LEU A 119 -9.16 -3.60 18.71
C LEU A 119 -8.22 -2.41 19.02
N ILE A 120 -8.03 -2.11 20.30
CA ILE A 120 -7.14 -1.07 20.80
C ILE A 120 -6.53 -1.59 22.10
N TYR A 121 -5.21 -1.50 22.23
CA TYR A 121 -4.52 -1.73 23.49
C TYR A 121 -3.40 -0.72 23.69
N VAL A 122 -3.03 -0.49 24.95
CA VAL A 122 -1.97 0.43 25.33
C VAL A 122 -0.85 -0.38 25.97
N ASP A 123 0.38 -0.21 25.49
CA ASP A 123 1.59 -0.76 26.08
C ASP A 123 2.61 0.35 26.38
N ASN A 124 3.81 -0.03 26.83
CA ASN A 124 4.87 0.92 27.15
C ASN A 124 5.44 1.66 25.91
N MET A 125 5.14 1.21 24.70
CA MET A 125 5.54 1.80 23.42
C MET A 125 4.42 2.65 22.78
N GLY A 126 3.17 2.51 23.22
CA GLY A 126 2.08 3.42 22.87
C GLY A 126 0.73 2.74 22.71
N ILE A 127 -0.13 3.33 21.86
CA ILE A 127 -1.44 2.80 21.50
C ILE A 127 -1.28 1.95 20.23
N HIS A 128 -1.67 0.69 20.32
CA HIS A 128 -1.61 -0.27 19.22
C HIS A 128 -3.02 -0.70 18.81
N THR A 129 -3.22 -0.96 17.51
CA THR A 129 -4.50 -1.39 16.94
C THR A 129 -4.32 -2.52 15.95
N ASP A 130 -4.90 -3.69 16.22
CA ASP A 130 -4.84 -4.87 15.34
C ASP A 130 -5.83 -4.75 14.16
N MET A 131 -5.85 -3.62 13.45
CA MET A 131 -6.85 -3.29 12.43
C MET A 131 -6.33 -3.36 11.00
N GLU A 132 -5.08 -3.77 10.80
CA GLU A 132 -4.38 -3.74 9.52
C GLU A 132 -5.10 -4.59 8.46
N VAL A 133 -5.62 -5.77 8.84
CA VAL A 133 -6.40 -6.63 7.92
C VAL A 133 -7.56 -5.85 7.32
N PHE A 134 -8.37 -5.18 8.16
CA PHE A 134 -9.53 -4.43 7.72
C PHE A 134 -9.15 -3.19 6.90
N ILE A 135 -8.13 -2.45 7.34
CA ILE A 135 -7.65 -1.25 6.64
C ILE A 135 -7.23 -1.61 5.21
N PHE A 136 -6.39 -2.64 5.04
CA PHE A 136 -5.91 -3.05 3.72
C PHE A 136 -6.99 -3.72 2.87
N LEU A 137 -7.93 -4.46 3.49
CA LEU A 137 -9.07 -5.06 2.81
C LEU A 137 -10.00 -3.98 2.23
N PHE A 138 -10.38 -2.99 3.03
CA PHE A 138 -11.23 -1.89 2.57
C PHE A 138 -10.50 -0.99 1.57
N ALA A 139 -9.21 -0.71 1.79
CA ALA A 139 -8.40 0.02 0.81
C ALA A 139 -8.36 -0.72 -0.54
N SER A 140 -8.18 -2.05 -0.53
CA SER A 140 -8.23 -2.85 -1.75
C SER A 140 -9.57 -2.71 -2.49
N ALA A 141 -10.68 -2.87 -1.78
CA ALA A 141 -12.02 -2.78 -2.36
C ALA A 141 -12.30 -1.38 -2.94
N PHE A 142 -12.01 -0.33 -2.17
CA PHE A 142 -12.21 1.05 -2.60
C PHE A 142 -11.36 1.39 -3.82
N ILE A 143 -10.08 1.02 -3.81
CA ILE A 143 -9.16 1.30 -4.92
C ILE A 143 -9.55 0.50 -6.16
N TYR A 144 -10.10 -0.71 -6.02
CA TYR A 144 -10.62 -1.47 -7.16
C TYR A 144 -11.82 -0.79 -7.81
N ILE A 145 -12.76 -0.31 -6.99
CA ILE A 145 -13.92 0.46 -7.47
C ILE A 145 -13.43 1.71 -8.19
N LEU A 146 -12.50 2.46 -7.59
CA LEU A 146 -11.88 3.62 -8.22
C LEU A 146 -11.24 3.25 -9.56
N ALA A 147 -10.54 2.11 -9.63
CA ALA A 147 -9.94 1.64 -10.86
C ALA A 147 -10.97 1.42 -11.98
N LYS A 148 -12.15 0.87 -11.64
CA LYS A 148 -13.25 0.64 -12.60
C LYS A 148 -13.89 1.93 -13.06
N VAL A 149 -14.15 2.87 -12.15
CA VAL A 149 -14.65 4.20 -12.49
C VAL A 149 -13.67 4.93 -13.41
N PHE A 150 -12.37 4.86 -13.09
CA PHE A 150 -11.32 5.45 -13.90
C PHE A 150 -11.24 4.81 -15.30
N ASP A 151 -11.30 3.48 -15.39
CA ASP A 151 -11.29 2.74 -16.66
C ASP A 151 -12.43 3.21 -17.58
N LYS A 152 -13.62 3.44 -17.00
CA LYS A 152 -14.77 3.92 -17.76
C LYS A 152 -14.61 5.38 -18.18
N ALA A 153 -14.07 6.24 -17.33
CA ALA A 153 -13.78 7.64 -17.65
C ALA A 153 -12.76 7.76 -18.80
N VAL A 154 -11.71 6.93 -18.78
CA VAL A 154 -10.71 6.87 -19.86
C VAL A 154 -11.35 6.41 -21.17
N SER A 155 -12.22 5.39 -21.15
CA SER A 155 -12.92 4.95 -22.36
C SER A 155 -13.79 6.04 -22.96
N PHE A 156 -14.55 6.78 -22.14
CA PHE A 156 -15.35 7.90 -22.64
C PHE A 156 -14.50 9.02 -23.27
N LYS A 157 -13.31 9.29 -22.71
CA LYS A 157 -12.36 10.26 -23.28
C LYS A 157 -11.84 9.77 -24.63
N GLU A 158 -11.38 8.52 -24.71
CA GLU A 158 -10.86 7.92 -25.93
C GLU A 158 -11.92 7.87 -27.05
N ASP A 159 -13.17 7.52 -26.72
CA ASP A 159 -14.28 7.50 -27.69
C ASP A 159 -14.59 8.91 -28.25
N ASN A 160 -14.56 9.93 -27.39
CA ASN A 160 -14.77 11.31 -27.81
C ASN A 160 -13.62 11.84 -28.67
N ASP A 161 -12.37 11.51 -28.32
CA ASP A 161 -11.19 11.92 -29.10
C ASP A 161 -11.18 11.31 -30.52
N LEU A 162 -11.84 10.17 -30.74
CA LEU A 162 -11.97 9.49 -32.04
C LEU A 162 -13.09 10.05 -32.93
N THR A 163 -13.99 10.88 -32.40
CA THR A 163 -15.18 11.38 -33.12
C THR A 163 -14.99 12.81 -33.67
N ILE A 164 -13.82 13.42 -33.43
CA ILE A 164 -13.47 14.77 -33.93
C ILE A 164 -12.82 14.69 -35.31
#